data_AF-A0A929BRA3-F1
#
_entry.id   AF-A0A929BRA3-F1
#
_cell.length_a   1.000
_cell.length_b   1.000
_cell.length_c   1.000
_cell.angle_alpha   90.00
_cell.angle_beta   90.00
_cell.angle_gamma   90.00
#
_symmetry.space_group_name_H-M   'P 1'
#
loop_
_entity.id
_entity.type
_entity.pdbx_description
1 polymer ?
#
loop_
_entity_poly.entity_id
_entity_poly.type
_entity_poly.pdbx_seq_one_letter_code
_entity_poly.pdbx_strand_id
1 'polypeptide(L)' 'MEQIVGEIFQVALDLGGTLSGEHGIGTFKLPYMREALGQASINIQWRVKQAL' A
#
# COMPACT_ATOMS: atom_id res chain seq x y z
N MET A 1 -0.91 -15.76 10.37
CA MET A 1 -1.18 -14.36 10.78
C MET A 1 -1.13 -13.43 9.58
N GLU A 2 -0.07 -13.50 8.76
CA GLU A 2 0.07 -12.68 7.55
C GLU A 2 -1.10 -12.81 6.56
N GLN A 3 -1.64 -14.02 6.37
CA GLN A 3 -2.78 -14.25 5.48
C GLN A 3 -4.06 -13.52 5.93
N ILE A 4 -4.41 -13.59 7.22
CA ILE A 4 -5.57 -12.88 7.79
C ILE A 4 -5.38 -11.37 7.68
N VAL A 5 -4.16 -10.88 7.89
CA VAL A 5 -3.85 -9.45 7.74
C VAL A 5 -4.05 -9.00 6.30
N GLY A 6 -3.61 -9.79 5.32
CA GLY A 6 -3.83 -9.51 3.91
C GLY A 6 -5.32 -9.42 3.57
N GLU A 7 -6.14 -10.36 4.07
CA GLU A 7 -7.59 -10.35 3.88
C GLU A 7 -8.25 -9.11 4.49
N ILE A 8 -7.81 -8.66 5.67
CA ILE A 8 -8.31 -7.44 6.29
C ILE A 8 -7.97 -6.20 5.44
N PHE A 9 -6.74 -6.11 4.92
CA PHE A 9 -6.36 -5.00 4.04
C PHE A 9 -7.16 -5.03 2.73
N GLN A 10 -7.37 -6.21 2.16
CA GLN A 10 -8.20 -6.36 0.96
C GLN A 10 -9.60 -5.81 1.20
N VAL A 11 -10.27 -6.25 2.26
CA VAL A 11 -11.62 -5.77 2.62
C VAL A 11 -11.64 -4.26 2.83
N ALA A 12 -10.62 -3.71 3.49
CA ALA A 12 -10.53 -2.26 3.66
C ALA A 12 -10.44 -1.51 2.33
N LEU A 13 -9.66 -2.02 1.36
CA LEU A 13 -9.53 -1.44 0.03
C LEU A 13 -10.80 -1.60 -0.81
N ASP A 14 -11.44 -2.77 -0.77
CA ASP A 14 -12.71 -3.04 -1.48
C ASP A 14 -13.84 -2.10 -1.04
N LEU A 15 -13.80 -1.66 0.23
CA LEU A 15 -14.73 -0.66 0.78
C LEU A 15 -14.32 0.80 0.51
N GLY A 16 -13.28 1.04 -0.29
CA GLY A 16 -12.77 2.37 -0.62
C GLY A 16 -11.91 3.00 0.49
N GLY A 17 -11.42 2.21 1.43
CA GLY A 17 -10.51 2.63 2.50
C GLY A 17 -9.05 2.79 2.05
N THR A 18 -8.15 2.90 3.03
CA THR A 18 -6.70 3.08 2.83
C THR A 18 -5.91 2.05 3.64
N LEU A 19 -4.69 1.73 3.22
CA LEU A 19 -3.77 0.86 3.99
C LEU A 19 -3.32 1.50 5.32
N SER A 20 -3.35 2.84 5.39
CA SER A 20 -2.91 3.57 6.57
C SER A 20 -3.55 4.95 6.64
N GLY A 21 -3.88 5.38 7.86
CA GLY A 21 -4.21 6.78 8.17
C GLY A 21 -2.93 7.56 8.43
N GLU A 22 -2.41 7.48 9.66
CA GLU A 22 -1.23 8.25 10.11
C GLU A 22 0.05 7.40 10.30
N HIS A 23 -0.08 6.08 10.43
CA HIS A 23 1.05 5.20 10.81
C HIS A 23 2.00 4.85 9.65
N GLY A 24 1.66 5.21 8.41
CA GLY A 24 2.43 4.87 7.21
C GLY A 24 2.39 3.39 6.80
N ILE A 25 3.19 3.07 5.77
CA ILE A 25 3.27 1.74 5.15
C ILE A 25 4.31 0.85 5.85
N GLY A 26 5.53 1.37 6.05
CA GLY A 26 6.67 0.58 6.53
C GLY A 26 6.97 -0.63 5.63
N THR A 27 7.67 -1.62 6.16
CA THR A 27 7.89 -2.90 5.46
C THR A 27 6.66 -3.81 5.55
N PHE A 28 5.90 -3.71 6.64
CA PHE A 28 4.75 -4.58 6.92
C PHE A 28 3.62 -4.45 5.89
N LYS A 29 3.29 -3.22 5.47
CA LYS A 29 2.22 -2.99 4.50
C LYS A 29 2.70 -2.86 3.05
N LEU A 30 4.02 -2.96 2.82
CA LEU A 30 4.64 -2.83 1.50
C LEU A 30 4.03 -3.79 0.44
N PRO A 31 3.74 -5.07 0.76
CA PRO A 31 3.20 -6.00 -0.23
C PRO A 31 1.84 -5.57 -0.82
N TYR A 32 1.05 -4.79 -0.06
CA TYR A 32 -0.30 -4.37 -0.44
C TYR A 32 -0.33 -3.01 -1.17
N MET A 33 0.80 -2.30 -1.24
CA MET A 33 0.85 -0.94 -1.82
C MET A 33 0.38 -0.87 -3.27
N ARG A 34 0.66 -1.90 -4.07
CA ARG A 34 0.32 -1.92 -5.50
C ARG A 34 -1.18 -1.89 -5.71
N GLU A 35 -1.91 -2.59 -4.87
CA GLU A 35 -3.36 -2.65 -4.92
C GLU A 35 -3.99 -1.34 -4.46
N ALA A 36 -3.47 -0.77 -3.37
CA ALA A 36 -3.98 0.48 -2.83
C ALA A 36 -3.71 1.72 -3.70
N LEU A 37 -2.57 1.77 -4.39
CA LEU A 37 -2.12 2.98 -5.10
C LEU A 37 -2.02 2.82 -6.62
N GLY A 38 -2.03 1.59 -7.12
CA GLY A 38 -1.82 1.29 -8.53
C GLY A 38 -0.36 1.43 -9.00
N GLN A 39 -0.08 0.83 -10.14
CA GLN A 39 1.29 0.80 -10.70
C GLN A 39 1.83 2.20 -11.04
N ALA A 40 0.97 3.09 -11.56
CA ALA A 40 1.38 4.42 -11.98
C ALA A 40 1.89 5.27 -10.80
N SER A 41 1.18 5.26 -9.67
CA SER A 41 1.58 5.97 -8.46
C SER A 41 2.92 5.46 -7.91
N ILE A 42 3.07 4.13 -7.84
CA ILE A 42 4.32 3.50 -7.42
C ILE A 42 5.49 3.91 -8.32
N ASN A 43 5.30 3.91 -9.64
CA ASN A 43 6.34 4.31 -10.59
C ASN A 43 6.76 5.77 -10.38
N ILE A 44 5.82 6.67 -10.10
CA ILE A 44 6.13 8.08 -9.83
C ILE A 44 6.96 8.20 -8.54
N GLN A 45 6.57 7.51 -7.47
CA GLN A 45 7.32 7.52 -6.21
C GLN A 45 8.76 7.02 -6.39
N TRP A 46 8.95 5.95 -7.16
CA TRP A 46 10.29 5.46 -7.49
C TRP A 46 11.11 6.47 -8.30
N ARG A 47 10.50 7.15 -9.28
CA ARG A 47 11.20 8.19 -10.05
C ARG A 47 11.64 9.35 -9.17
N VAL A 48 10.81 9.78 -8.21
CA VAL A 48 11.20 10.78 -7.21
C VAL A 48 12.37 10.27 -6.37
N LYS A 49 12.29 9.03 -5.88
CA LYS A 49 13.35 8.41 -5.07
C LYS A 49 14.68 8.24 -5.80
N GLN A 50 14.67 8.11 -7.13
CA GLN A 50 15.89 8.02 -7.94
C GLN A 50 16.47 9.39 -8.29
N ALA A 51 15.66 10.45 -8.24
CA ALA A 51 16.10 11.82 -8.54
C ALA A 51 16.65 12.57 -7.32
N LEU A 52 16.32 12.12 -6.10
CA LEU A 52 16.74 12.67 -4.81
C LEU A 52 17.74 11.73 -4.12
#